data_AF-A0A353E1V3-F1
#
_entry.id   AF-A0A353E1V3-F1
#
_cell.length_a   1.000
_cell.length_b   1.000
_cell.length_c   1.000
_cell.angle_alpha   90.00
_cell.angle_beta   90.00
_cell.angle_gamma   90.00
#
_symmetry.space_group_name_H-M   'P 1'
#
loop_
_entity.id
_entity.type
_entity.pdbx_description
1 polymer ?
#
loop_
_entity_poly.entity_id
_entity_poly.type
_entity_poly.pdbx_seq_one_letter_code
_entity_poly.pdbx_strand_id
1 'polypeptide(L)' 'STNNVFFDQKAYRLTVTTEDMNLVDFLVAIGSGDSMIRVHDLDLKPKPPQNSQLICNMTLVANYQKQPSEE' A
#
# COMPACT_ATOMS: atom_id res chain seq x y z
N SER A 1 21.46 -2.86 -7.67
CA SER A 1 20.79 -2.05 -6.64
C SER A 1 20.64 -0.62 -7.13
N THR A 2 19.45 -0.27 -7.63
CA THR A 2 19.09 1.07 -8.09
C THR A 2 18.70 1.94 -6.90
N ASN A 3 19.69 2.41 -6.14
CA ASN A 3 19.45 3.45 -5.14
C ASN A 3 19.17 4.76 -5.88
N ASN A 4 17.90 5.17 -5.92
CA ASN A 4 17.52 6.47 -6.43
C ASN A 4 18.13 7.55 -5.51
N VAL A 5 18.93 8.45 -6.09
CA VAL A 5 19.66 9.46 -5.31
C VAL A 5 18.73 10.51 -4.70
N PHE A 6 17.49 10.61 -5.18
CA PHE A 6 16.52 11.62 -4.75
C PHE A 6 15.44 11.08 -3.80
N PHE A 7 15.22 9.77 -3.76
CA PHE A 7 14.11 9.17 -3.03
C PHE A 7 14.53 7.96 -2.20
N ASP A 8 13.97 7.84 -1.00
CA ASP A 8 13.99 6.63 -0.19
C ASP A 8 12.70 5.84 -0.39
N GLN A 9 12.86 4.61 -0.86
CA GLN A 9 11.76 3.67 -0.98
C GLN A 9 11.56 2.91 0.33
N LYS A 10 10.32 2.87 0.82
CA LYS A 10 9.92 2.05 1.97
C LYS A 10 8.81 1.10 1.54
N ALA A 11 8.96 -0.18 1.88
CA ALA A 11 7.94 -1.19 1.64
C ALA A 11 7.33 -1.61 2.98
N TYR A 12 6.00 -1.71 3.02
CA TYR A 12 5.25 -2.18 4.18
C TYR A 12 4.27 -3.26 3.75
N ARG A 13 4.33 -4.43 4.38
CA ARG A 13 3.42 -5.53 4.12
C ARG A 13 2.36 -5.59 5.21
N LEU A 14 1.10 -5.69 4.81
CA LEU A 14 -0.02 -5.77 5.74
C LEU A 14 -1.07 -6.77 5.26
N THR A 15 -1.82 -7.31 6.21
CA THR A 15 -3.00 -8.14 5.97
C THR A 15 -4.20 -7.47 6.61
N VAL A 16 -5.24 -7.22 5.81
CA VAL A 16 -6.52 -6.69 6.30
C VAL A 16 -7.63 -7.69 6.03
N THR A 17 -8.63 -7.69 6.90
CA THR A 17 -9.88 -8.42 6.69
C THR A 17 -11.01 -7.41 6.71
N THR A 18 -11.72 -7.26 5.62
CA THR A 18 -12.71 -6.18 5.48
C THR A 18 -13.79 -6.54 4.44
N GLU A 19 -14.83 -5.73 4.38
CA GLU A 19 -15.85 -5.78 3.31
C GLU A 19 -15.30 -5.16 2.01
N ASP A 20 -15.92 -5.49 0.89
CA ASP A 20 -15.50 -5.06 -0.44
C ASP A 20 -15.44 -3.54 -0.60
N MET A 21 -16.50 -2.82 -0.21
CA MET A 21 -16.54 -1.35 -0.32
C MET A 21 -15.48 -0.68 0.54
N ASN A 22 -15.28 -1.15 1.77
CA ASN A 22 -14.25 -0.62 2.67
C ASN A 22 -12.82 -0.85 2.11
N LEU A 23 -12.59 -1.96 1.39
CA LEU A 23 -11.32 -2.19 0.72
C LEU A 23 -11.12 -1.19 -0.43
N VAL A 24 -12.15 -0.95 -1.25
CA VAL A 24 -12.08 0.03 -2.35
C VAL A 24 -11.80 1.43 -1.82
N ASP A 25 -12.53 1.86 -0.79
CA ASP A 25 -12.36 3.19 -0.19
C ASP A 25 -10.93 3.38 0.37
N PHE A 26 -10.38 2.34 1.00
CA PHE A 26 -9.00 2.35 1.49
C PHE A 26 -7.98 2.48 0.34
N LEU A 27 -8.15 1.71 -0.73
CA LEU A 27 -7.24 1.76 -1.89
C LEU A 27 -7.30 3.12 -2.60
N VAL A 28 -8.48 3.71 -2.72
CA VAL A 28 -8.66 5.07 -3.25
C VAL A 28 -7.97 6.09 -2.34
N ALA A 29 -8.18 6.02 -1.02
CA ALA A 29 -7.58 6.94 -0.06
C ALA A 29 -6.05 6.90 -0.08
N ILE A 30 -5.45 5.72 -0.27
CA ILE A 30 -3.99 5.57 -0.44
C ILE A 30 -3.51 6.28 -1.71
N GLY A 31 -4.25 6.13 -2.82
CA GLY A 31 -3.87 6.72 -4.10
C GLY A 31 -4.16 8.21 -4.24
N SER A 32 -5.03 8.78 -3.40
CA SER A 32 -5.44 10.18 -3.47
C SER A 32 -4.62 11.13 -2.59
N GLY A 33 -3.71 10.61 -1.75
CA GLY A 33 -2.89 11.43 -0.86
C GLY A 33 -1.66 12.05 -1.54
N ASP A 34 -1.03 13.03 -0.89
CA ASP A 34 0.19 13.70 -1.38
C ASP A 34 1.45 12.83 -1.30
N SER A 35 1.40 11.74 -0.52
CA SER A 35 2.48 10.78 -0.45
C SER A 35 2.44 9.86 -1.67
N MET A 36 3.59 9.64 -2.34
CA MET A 36 3.73 8.73 -3.47
C MET A 36 3.70 7.25 -3.02
N ILE A 37 2.57 6.83 -2.41
CA ILE A 37 2.30 5.48 -1.97
C ILE A 37 1.60 4.73 -3.09
N ARG A 38 2.13 3.55 -3.43
CA ARG A 38 1.55 2.64 -4.42
C ARG A 38 1.34 1.28 -3.82
N VAL A 39 0.27 0.61 -4.21
CA VAL A 39 0.09 -0.82 -3.97
C VAL A 39 0.94 -1.56 -4.99
N HIS A 40 1.93 -2.32 -4.52
CA HIS A 40 2.83 -3.10 -5.37
C HIS A 40 2.30 -4.51 -5.61
N ASP A 41 1.86 -5.17 -4.53
CA ASP A 41 1.27 -6.51 -4.57
C ASP A 41 -0.08 -6.49 -3.84
N LEU A 42 -1.04 -7.26 -4.35
CA LEU A 42 -2.37 -7.45 -3.79
C LEU A 42 -2.82 -8.90 -4.03
N ASP A 43 -3.01 -9.65 -2.95
CA ASP A 43 -3.60 -10.98 -2.94
C ASP A 43 -4.93 -10.92 -2.16
N LEU A 44 -6.02 -11.30 -2.82
CA LEU A 44 -7.37 -11.16 -2.31
C LEU A 44 -8.06 -12.52 -2.31
N LYS A 45 -8.64 -12.88 -1.16
CA LYS A 45 -9.43 -14.11 -1.02
C LYS A 45 -10.66 -13.88 -0.16
N PRO A 46 -11.79 -14.55 -0.45
CA PRO A 46 -12.91 -14.58 0.47
C PRO A 46 -12.49 -15.13 1.83
N LYS A 47 -13.07 -14.58 2.91
CA LYS A 47 -12.93 -15.11 4.26
C LYS A 47 -13.93 -16.26 4.44
N PRO A 48 -13.46 -17.51 4.56
CA PRO A 48 -14.34 -18.63 4.84
C PRO A 48 -14.88 -18.55 6.29
N PRO A 49 -16.01 -19.21 6.58
CA PRO A 49 -16.85 -19.97 5.64
C PRO A 49 -17.97 -19.14 4.98
N GLN A 50 -18.34 -17.99 5.54
CA GLN A 50 -19.48 -17.20 5.04
C GLN A 50 -19.16 -16.34 3.80
N ASN A 51 -17.88 -16.17 3.43
CA ASN A 51 -17.42 -15.44 2.25
C ASN A 51 -17.94 -13.99 2.11
N SER A 52 -18.44 -13.39 3.20
CA SER A 52 -18.96 -12.01 3.23
C SER A 52 -17.87 -10.95 3.40
N GLN A 53 -16.66 -11.36 3.75
CA GLN A 53 -15.51 -10.49 3.91
C GLN A 53 -14.37 -10.99 3.03
N LEU A 54 -13.40 -10.13 2.80
CA LEU A 54 -12.20 -10.39 2.05
C LEU A 54 -11.00 -10.35 3.00
N ILE A 55 -10.12 -11.35 2.89
CA ILE A 55 -8.76 -11.29 3.44
C ILE A 55 -7.87 -10.78 2.31
N CYS A 56 -7.19 -9.68 2.58
CA CYS A 56 -6.35 -8.99 1.62
C CYS A 56 -4.92 -8.91 2.17
N ASN A 57 -3.98 -9.52 1.47
CA ASN A 57 -2.55 -9.40 1.74
C ASN A 57 -1.95 -8.45 0.73
N MET A 58 -1.23 -7.43 1.19
CA MET A 58 -0.75 -6.39 0.29
C MET A 58 0.60 -5.81 0.71
N THR A 59 1.36 -5.39 -0.30
CA THR A 59 2.61 -4.67 -0.15
C THR A 59 2.40 -3.23 -0.60
N LEU A 60 2.54 -2.29 0.32
CA LEU A 60 2.55 -0.86 0.04
C LEU A 60 4.00 -0.40 -0.14
N VAL A 61 4.25 0.38 -1.19
CA VAL A 61 5.55 0.99 -1.46
C VAL A 61 5.38 2.49 -1.51
N ALA A 62 6.07 3.19 -0.61
CA ALA A 62 6.11 4.65 -0.55
C ALA A 62 7.49 5.14 -1.01
N ASN A 63 7.51 6.23 -1.78
CA ASN A 63 8.74 6.95 -2.12
C ASN A 63 8.74 8.28 -1.40
N TYR A 64 9.69 8.48 -0.49
CA TYR A 64 9.87 9.73 0.23
C TYR A 64 11.04 10.49 -0.39
N GLN A 65 10.84 11.77 -0.70
CA GLN A 65 11.93 12.61 -1.16
C GLN A 65 12.95 12.75 -0.02
N LYS A 66 14.21 12.47 -0.31
CA LYS A 66 15.30 12.76 0.64
C LYS A 66 15.32 14.26 0.88
N GLN A 67 15.48 14.69 2.13
CA GLN A 67 15.76 16.10 2.38
C GLN A 67 16.99 16.50 1.56
N PRO A 68 16.99 17.67 0.90
CA PRO A 68 18.19 18.16 0.27
C PRO A 68 19.27 18.20 1.36
N SER A 69 20.40 17.55 1.13
CA SER A 69 21.57 17.75 1.96
C SER A 69 21.94 19.22 1.84
N GLU A 70 21.85 19.98 2.93
CA GLU A 70 22.49 21.29 3.02
C GLU A 70 23.99 21.06 2.82
N GLU A 71 24.53 21.53 1.69
CA GLU A 71 25.97 21.57 1.41
C GLU A 71 26.67 22.66 2.21
#